data_AF-A0A251SKN7-F1
#
_entry.id   AF-A0A251SKN7-F1
#
_cell.length_a   1.000
_cell.length_b   1.000
_cell.length_c   1.000
_cell.angle_alpha   90.00
_cell.angle_beta   90.00
_cell.angle_gamma   90.00
#
_symmetry.space_group_name_H-M   'P 1'
#
loop_
_entity.id
_entity.type
_entity.pdbx_description
1 polymer ?
#
loop_
_entity_poly.entity_id
_entity_poly.type
_entity_poly.pdbx_seq_one_letter_code
_entity_poly.pdbx_strand_id
1 'polypeptide(L)'
;MDEPLHSVPNTDMWECVDFYPVSLTNNSVLDMAAYGPGIKHVIKESWEGHRKYWYSIGTYDAINDKWTPDNPELDVGIGYRRDYGRFFASKSLYDLLKKKQVT
;
A
#
# COMPACT_ATOMS: atom_id res chain seq x y z
N MET A 1 20.28 -0.78 13.45
CA MET A 1 19.37 0.09 12.70
C MET A 1 18.45 -0.85 11.98
N ASP A 2 17.17 -0.83 12.29
CA ASP A 2 16.18 -1.67 11.65
C ASP A 2 16.03 -1.22 10.20
N GLU A 3 16.10 -2.16 9.26
CA GLU A 3 15.91 -1.86 7.85
C GLU A 3 14.43 -1.54 7.58
N PRO A 4 14.11 -0.65 6.62
CA PRO A 4 12.71 -0.38 6.29
C PRO A 4 12.03 -1.61 5.69
N LEU A 5 10.70 -1.67 5.87
CA LEU A 5 9.83 -2.66 5.22
C LEU A 5 10.00 -2.63 3.70
N HIS A 6 10.05 -1.42 3.13
CA HIS A 6 10.28 -1.15 1.72
C HIS A 6 10.81 0.27 1.53
N SER A 7 11.60 0.50 0.49
CA SER A 7 12.09 1.82 0.11
C SER A 7 12.39 1.86 -1.37
N VAL A 8 12.03 2.96 -2.04
CA VAL A 8 12.31 3.16 -3.46
C VAL A 8 13.34 4.28 -3.63
N PRO A 9 14.43 4.07 -4.40
CA PRO A 9 15.40 5.13 -4.67
C PRO A 9 14.76 6.31 -5.41
N ASN A 10 15.17 7.53 -5.08
CA ASN A 10 14.73 8.77 -5.73
C ASN A 10 13.24 9.15 -5.57
N THR A 11 12.56 8.65 -4.52
CA THR A 11 11.15 9.00 -4.23
C THR A 11 10.97 9.93 -3.03
N ASP A 12 12.01 10.71 -2.68
CA ASP A 12 12.02 11.63 -1.54
C ASP A 12 11.40 11.02 -0.26
N MET A 13 10.72 11.84 0.55
CA MET A 13 10.03 11.43 1.76
C MET A 13 8.64 10.90 1.45
N TRP A 14 8.26 9.79 2.07
CA TRP A 14 6.87 9.32 2.04
C TRP A 14 6.11 9.86 3.26
N GLU A 15 4.96 10.48 3.03
CA GLU A 15 4.02 10.84 4.09
C GLU A 15 2.74 10.00 3.99
N CYS A 16 2.00 9.91 5.10
CA CYS A 16 0.72 9.19 5.18
C CYS A 16 0.77 7.77 4.59
N VAL A 17 1.88 7.06 4.81
CA VAL A 17 2.06 5.68 4.37
C VAL A 17 0.94 4.82 4.95
N ASP A 18 0.32 4.01 4.11
CA ASP A 18 -0.72 3.07 4.51
C ASP A 18 -0.42 1.71 3.89
N PHE A 19 -0.70 0.66 4.66
CA PHE A 19 -0.34 -0.71 4.33
C PHE A 19 -1.50 -1.63 4.70
N TYR A 20 -2.02 -2.36 3.72
CA TYR A 20 -3.16 -3.24 3.96
C TYR A 20 -3.22 -4.43 2.99
N PRO A 21 -3.77 -5.57 3.45
CA PRO A 21 -3.96 -6.74 2.61
C PRO A 21 -5.18 -6.61 1.70
N VAL A 22 -5.10 -7.27 0.55
CA VAL A 22 -6.17 -7.42 -0.44
C VAL A 22 -6.27 -8.88 -0.88
N SER A 23 -7.50 -9.36 -1.04
CA SER A 23 -7.77 -10.71 -1.53
C SER A 23 -7.66 -10.77 -3.05
N LEU A 24 -7.01 -11.82 -3.57
CA LEU A 24 -6.93 -12.08 -5.00
C LEU A 24 -8.15 -12.84 -5.54
N THR A 25 -8.91 -13.49 -4.67
CA THR A 25 -9.96 -14.45 -5.06
C THR A 25 -11.36 -13.87 -4.96
N ASN A 26 -11.55 -12.83 -4.15
CA ASN A 26 -12.84 -12.22 -3.90
C ASN A 26 -12.70 -10.77 -3.45
N ASN A 27 -13.82 -10.06 -3.40
CA ASN A 27 -13.89 -8.70 -2.87
C ASN A 27 -14.08 -8.71 -1.33
N SER A 28 -13.72 -9.80 -0.66
CA SER A 28 -13.81 -9.86 0.80
C SER A 28 -12.72 -8.99 1.40
N VAL A 29 -13.12 -8.21 2.38
CA VAL A 29 -12.16 -7.39 3.12
C VAL A 29 -11.48 -8.25 4.17
N LEU A 30 -10.17 -8.07 4.27
CA LEU A 30 -9.28 -8.85 5.10
C LEU A 30 -8.95 -8.09 6.38
N ASP A 31 -8.64 -8.84 7.44
CA ASP A 31 -8.01 -8.28 8.63
C ASP A 31 -6.68 -7.63 8.24
N MET A 32 -6.31 -6.50 8.86
CA MET A 32 -5.04 -5.82 8.58
C MET A 32 -3.82 -6.72 8.85
N ALA A 33 -3.96 -7.70 9.75
CA ALA A 33 -2.91 -8.68 10.06
C ALA A 33 -2.92 -9.90 9.11
N ALA A 34 -3.78 -9.94 8.09
CA ALA A 34 -3.87 -11.08 7.19
C ALA A 34 -2.66 -11.16 6.24
N TYR A 35 -2.08 -12.35 6.12
CA TYR A 35 -1.03 -12.69 5.17
C TYR A 35 -1.15 -14.17 4.78
N GLY A 36 -0.55 -14.55 3.64
CA GLY A 36 -0.52 -15.93 3.17
C GLY A 36 -1.05 -16.12 1.74
N PRO A 37 -1.27 -17.38 1.31
CA PRO A 37 -1.67 -17.69 -0.06
C PRO A 37 -2.99 -17.02 -0.45
N GLY A 38 -3.02 -16.43 -1.66
CA GLY A 38 -4.22 -15.74 -2.18
C GLY A 38 -4.42 -14.32 -1.65
N ILE A 39 -3.46 -13.79 -0.87
CA ILE A 39 -3.46 -12.43 -0.35
C ILE A 39 -2.26 -11.68 -0.93
N LYS A 40 -2.47 -10.41 -1.29
CA LYS A 40 -1.39 -9.44 -1.57
C LYS A 40 -1.51 -8.26 -0.64
N HIS A 41 -0.48 -7.42 -0.61
CA HIS A 41 -0.45 -6.22 0.21
C HIS A 41 -0.21 -4.99 -0.65
N VAL A 42 -0.97 -3.95 -0.35
CA VAL A 42 -0.83 -2.65 -0.98
C VAL A 42 -0.01 -1.76 -0.05
N ILE A 43 1.06 -1.16 -0.56
CA ILE A 43 1.68 0.02 0.04
C ILE A 43 1.18 1.23 -0.74
N LYS A 44 0.73 2.25 -0.03
CA LYS A 44 0.47 3.57 -0.60
C LYS A 44 1.20 4.64 0.18
N GLU A 45 1.54 5.73 -0.50
CA GLU A 45 2.04 6.95 0.11
C GLU A 45 1.35 8.18 -0.47
N SER A 46 1.38 9.26 0.31
CA SER A 46 1.02 10.57 -0.18
C SER A 46 1.86 11.66 0.45
N TRP A 47 2.83 12.17 -0.30
CA TRP A 47 3.61 13.34 0.09
C TRP A 47 3.03 14.67 -0.42
N GLU A 48 2.94 15.68 0.47
CA GLU A 48 2.42 17.01 0.12
C GLU A 48 3.26 17.66 -0.99
N GLY A 49 4.57 17.42 -0.99
CA GLY A 49 5.51 18.01 -1.95
C GLY A 49 5.13 17.75 -3.41
N HIS A 50 4.61 16.56 -3.71
CA HIS A 50 4.18 16.21 -5.06
C HIS A 50 2.66 16.15 -5.26
N ARG A 51 1.87 16.26 -4.17
CA ARG A 51 0.38 16.24 -4.19
C ARG A 51 -0.22 15.08 -5.01
N LYS A 52 0.42 13.93 -4.95
CA LYS A 52 0.04 12.70 -5.65
C LYS A 52 -0.13 11.59 -4.62
N TYR A 53 -0.93 10.60 -4.99
CA TYR A 53 -0.98 9.33 -4.29
C TYR A 53 -0.44 8.25 -5.16
N TRP A 54 0.62 7.64 -4.69
CA TRP A 54 1.17 6.48 -5.35
C TRP A 54 0.82 5.25 -4.55
N TYR A 55 0.57 4.16 -5.26
CA TYR A 55 0.41 2.86 -4.63
C TYR A 55 1.04 1.80 -5.52
N SER A 56 1.43 0.71 -4.88
CA SER A 56 1.88 -0.50 -5.56
C SER A 56 1.39 -1.72 -4.82
N ILE A 57 1.27 -2.82 -5.56
CA ILE A 57 0.76 -4.10 -5.07
C ILE A 57 1.93 -5.08 -5.09
N GLY A 58 2.04 -5.85 -4.02
CA GLY A 58 3.16 -6.74 -3.82
C GLY A 58 2.88 -7.82 -2.80
N THR A 59 3.93 -8.52 -2.44
CA THR A 59 3.88 -9.62 -1.48
C THR A 59 4.61 -9.20 -0.20
N TYR A 60 3.95 -9.39 0.94
CA TYR A 60 4.56 -9.20 2.25
C TYR A 60 5.08 -10.51 2.81
N ASP A 61 6.36 -10.52 3.18
CA ASP A 61 7.00 -11.57 3.94
C ASP A 61 7.06 -11.17 5.42
N ALA A 62 6.14 -11.75 6.21
CA ALA A 62 6.05 -11.51 7.64
C ALA A 62 7.21 -12.12 8.46
N ILE A 63 7.99 -13.04 7.88
CA ILE A 63 9.15 -13.65 8.55
C ILE A 63 10.35 -12.70 8.49
N ASN A 64 10.59 -12.12 7.31
CA ASN A 64 11.71 -11.22 7.08
C ASN A 64 11.34 -9.73 7.28
N ASP A 65 10.06 -9.44 7.53
CA ASP A 65 9.47 -8.10 7.59
C ASP A 65 9.82 -7.26 6.35
N LYS A 66 9.61 -7.86 5.17
CA LYS A 66 9.92 -7.25 3.87
C LYS A 66 8.71 -7.28 2.96
N TRP A 67 8.51 -6.19 2.23
CA TRP A 67 7.54 -6.13 1.15
C TRP A 67 8.25 -6.04 -0.19
N THR A 68 7.78 -6.83 -1.17
CA THR A 68 8.34 -6.86 -2.52
C THR A 68 7.25 -6.49 -3.54
N PRO A 69 7.46 -5.49 -4.41
CA PRO A 69 6.49 -5.12 -5.44
C PRO A 69 6.34 -6.23 -6.46
N ASP A 70 5.13 -6.41 -7.00
CA ASP A 70 4.90 -7.33 -8.12
C ASP A 70 5.59 -6.86 -9.41
N ASN A 71 5.66 -5.54 -9.60
CA ASN A 71 6.36 -4.92 -10.70
C ASN A 71 7.25 -3.78 -10.17
N PRO A 72 8.58 -3.99 -10.08
CA PRO A 72 9.52 -2.97 -9.61
C PRO A 72 9.55 -1.70 -10.48
N GLU A 73 9.17 -1.78 -11.76
CA GLU A 73 9.10 -0.60 -12.64
C GLU A 73 7.90 0.30 -12.32
N LEU A 74 6.90 -0.23 -11.60
CA LEU A 74 5.67 0.45 -11.21
C LEU A 74 5.51 0.47 -9.67
N ASP A 75 6.63 0.65 -8.97
CA ASP A 75 6.67 0.74 -7.52
C ASP A 75 6.02 2.03 -6.98
N VAL A 76 5.84 2.11 -5.66
CA VAL A 76 5.35 3.32 -4.99
C VAL A 76 6.28 4.50 -5.32
N GLY A 77 5.67 5.68 -5.52
CA GLY A 77 6.35 6.91 -5.94
C GLY A 77 6.61 7.04 -7.45
N ILE A 78 6.57 5.94 -8.22
CA ILE A 78 6.91 5.94 -9.66
C ILE A 78 5.86 5.28 -10.57
N GLY A 79 4.99 4.43 -10.04
CA GLY A 79 4.07 3.59 -10.82
C GLY A 79 2.62 4.07 -10.87
N TYR A 80 1.74 3.39 -10.15
CA TYR A 80 0.30 3.64 -10.22
C TYR A 80 -0.14 4.79 -9.33
N ARG A 81 -1.07 5.60 -9.83
CA ARG A 81 -1.77 6.62 -9.05
C ARG A 81 -3.21 6.24 -8.79
N ARG A 82 -3.66 6.50 -7.57
CA ARG A 82 -5.06 6.25 -7.18
C ARG A 82 -6.02 7.27 -7.79
N ASP A 83 -5.58 8.52 -7.90
CA ASP A 83 -6.31 9.61 -8.53
C ASP A 83 -5.32 10.47 -9.34
N TYR A 84 -5.79 11.01 -10.46
CA TYR A 84 -5.03 11.90 -11.34
C TYR A 84 -5.42 13.39 -11.17
N GLY A 85 -6.39 13.69 -10.30
CA GLY A 85 -6.77 15.02 -9.83
C GLY A 85 -6.06 15.43 -8.54
N ARG A 86 -6.67 16.34 -7.77
CA ARG A 86 -6.07 16.93 -6.55
C ARG A 86 -6.65 16.26 -5.30
N PHE A 87 -6.24 15.02 -5.07
CA PHE A 87 -6.56 14.29 -3.85
C PHE A 87 -5.28 14.35 -2.97
N PHE A 88 -5.39 14.52 -1.63
CA PHE A 88 -4.23 14.45 -0.69
C PHE A 88 -4.63 13.99 0.74
N ALA A 89 -3.74 13.26 1.45
CA ALA A 89 -3.89 12.72 2.83
C ALA A 89 -4.98 11.65 3.13
N SER A 90 -5.25 10.71 2.23
CA SER A 90 -6.25 9.65 2.43
C SER A 90 -5.73 8.52 3.32
N LYS A 91 -6.48 8.18 4.36
CA LYS A 91 -6.22 7.04 5.24
C LYS A 91 -7.31 6.00 5.01
N SER A 92 -6.92 4.74 4.83
CA SER A 92 -7.90 3.67 4.71
C SER A 92 -8.28 3.18 6.11
N LEU A 93 -9.59 3.00 6.33
CA LEU A 93 -10.15 2.41 7.55
C LEU A 93 -10.91 1.14 7.18
N TYR A 94 -10.79 0.12 8.02
CA TYR A 94 -11.62 -1.05 7.93
C TYR A 94 -12.94 -0.85 8.71
N ASP A 95 -14.08 -0.87 8.00
CA ASP A 95 -15.40 -0.88 8.62
C ASP A 95 -15.81 -2.34 8.89
N LEU A 96 -15.72 -2.75 10.17
CA LEU A 96 -16.09 -4.08 10.65
C LEU A 96 -17.57 -4.41 10.45
N LEU A 97 -18.47 -3.42 10.56
CA LEU A 97 -19.91 -3.61 10.44
C LEU A 97 -20.33 -3.83 8.99
N LYS A 98 -19.72 -3.08 8.07
CA LYS A 98 -20.00 -3.16 6.64
C LYS A 98 -19.07 -4.10 5.88
N LYS A 99 -18.06 -4.67 6.56
CA LYS A 99 -16.98 -5.48 5.97
C LYS A 99 -16.43 -4.85 4.70
N LYS A 100 -16.19 -3.53 4.76
CA LYS A 100 -15.75 -2.72 3.62
C LYS A 100 -14.52 -1.91 4.01
N GLN A 101 -13.55 -1.80 3.11
CA GLN A 101 -12.48 -0.82 3.23
C GLN A 101 -12.98 0.53 2.71
N VAL A 102 -12.90 1.55 3.57
CA VAL A 102 -13.25 2.93 3.23
C VAL A 102 -11.96 3.73 3.11
N THR A 103 -11.80 4.53 2.06
CA THR A 103 -10.66 5.43 1.85
C THR A 103 -11.17 6.78 1.38
#